data_AF-A0A951Q5Z0-F1
#
_entry.id   AF-A0A951Q5Z0-F1
#
_cell.length_a   1.000
_cell.length_b   1.000
_cell.length_c   1.000
_cell.angle_alpha   90.00
_cell.angle_beta   90.00
_cell.angle_gamma   90.00
#
_symmetry.space_group_name_H-M   'P 1'
#
loop_
_entity.id
_entity.type
_entity.pdbx_description
1 polymer ?
#
loop_
_entity_poly.entity_id
_entity_poly.type
_entity_poly.pdbx_seq_one_letter_code
_entity_poly.pdbx_strand_id
1 'polypeptide(L)'
;MKDEFFSYGLDNKASSPWLKLSEDDRKKYLSPLKLSKVLRLHKVVNSATTITKIAIDESQGILACSSRDGMVSIWHLLSGEVISSYSHESHGCSVVIGEKGDVISAGSDNKIKIWNYLSNQLLRTFETPDNVGCLAFNLKANYLAAGINYSNKVIVWNLKTFKQIAEISDERFWEFELLAFNDTGERLYARFGLGENRVWEMPSTKLIRAFCDSHYGEWSYCSIDNRGRVLATASDRDNEVYLWDTISGKRVQVIEASPISDGGPFDPNVLLNHNGSILITATLNGNIRISCTQSKELLQEFPGAHEAEISSLAISNRYLVSGDHDGNIKLWEFSV
;
A
#
# COMPACT_ATOMS: atom_id res chain seq x y z
N MET A 1 -3.58 -5.82 -32.24
CA MET A 1 -4.80 -6.61 -31.94
C MET A 1 -5.69 -5.67 -31.12
N LYS A 2 -6.97 -5.54 -31.48
CA LYS A 2 -7.80 -4.34 -31.23
C LYS A 2 -7.95 -3.98 -29.74
N ASP A 3 -7.67 -2.71 -29.42
CA ASP A 3 -8.03 -2.04 -28.17
C ASP A 3 -9.54 -1.82 -28.09
N GLU A 4 -10.26 -2.62 -27.30
CA GLU A 4 -11.64 -2.33 -26.89
C GLU A 4 -11.64 -1.76 -25.47
N PHE A 5 -11.32 -0.47 -25.36
CA PHE A 5 -11.58 0.30 -24.14
C PHE A 5 -13.07 0.63 -24.04
N PHE A 6 -13.82 -0.18 -23.28
CA PHE A 6 -15.20 0.13 -22.93
C PHE A 6 -15.26 1.34 -22.00
N SER A 7 -15.51 2.52 -22.56
CA SER A 7 -15.84 3.73 -21.80
C SER A 7 -17.35 3.75 -21.51
N TYR A 8 -17.76 3.19 -20.37
CA TYR A 8 -19.11 3.45 -19.87
C TYR A 8 -19.18 4.87 -19.31
N GLY A 9 -20.00 5.69 -19.98
CA GLY A 9 -20.25 7.09 -19.63
C GLY A 9 -20.99 7.21 -18.30
N LEU A 10 -20.43 8.00 -17.39
CA LEU A 10 -21.13 8.59 -16.25
C LEU A 10 -20.81 10.09 -16.21
N ASP A 11 -21.83 10.88 -15.86
CA ASP A 11 -21.98 12.32 -16.01
C ASP A 11 -20.74 13.20 -15.74
N ASN A 12 -20.41 14.04 -16.72
CA ASN A 12 -19.33 15.05 -16.73
C ASN A 12 -19.62 16.29 -15.85
N LYS A 13 -20.11 16.10 -14.62
CA LYS A 13 -20.11 17.16 -13.58
C LYS A 13 -19.36 16.70 -12.33
N ALA A 14 -18.18 16.12 -12.51
CA ALA A 14 -17.32 15.81 -11.39
C ALA A 14 -16.65 17.08 -10.88
N SER A 15 -16.99 17.48 -9.64
CA SER A 15 -16.16 18.38 -8.84
C SER A 15 -14.70 17.90 -8.85
N SER A 16 -13.76 18.83 -8.76
CA SER A 16 -12.33 18.53 -8.56
C SER A 16 -12.14 17.34 -7.61
N PRO A 17 -11.35 16.30 -7.98
CA PRO A 17 -11.08 15.18 -7.08
C PRO A 17 -10.32 15.62 -5.83
N TRP A 18 -9.64 16.78 -5.91
CA TRP A 18 -8.84 17.36 -4.85
C TRP A 18 -9.69 18.02 -3.78
N LEU A 19 -9.41 17.66 -2.53
CA LEU A 19 -9.59 18.59 -1.43
C LEU A 19 -8.47 19.64 -1.47
N LYS A 20 -8.81 20.89 -1.16
CA LYS A 20 -7.77 21.88 -0.87
C LYS A 20 -7.00 21.43 0.35
N LEU A 21 -5.69 21.71 0.36
CA LEU A 21 -4.84 21.49 1.53
C LEU A 21 -5.46 22.21 2.73
N SER A 22 -5.88 21.43 3.73
CA SER A 22 -6.51 21.97 4.94
C SER A 22 -5.50 22.78 5.77
N GLU A 23 -5.96 23.61 6.70
CA GLU A 23 -5.05 24.29 7.61
C GLU A 23 -4.23 23.31 8.47
N ASP A 24 -4.84 22.19 8.86
CA ASP A 24 -4.17 21.13 9.61
C ASP A 24 -3.12 20.43 8.75
N ASP A 25 -3.44 20.11 7.48
CA ASP A 25 -2.46 19.56 6.55
C ASP A 25 -1.33 20.56 6.28
N ARG A 26 -1.64 21.85 6.16
CA ARG A 26 -0.63 22.91 6.03
C ARG A 26 0.31 22.89 7.22
N LYS A 27 -0.21 22.99 8.45
CA LYS A 27 0.62 22.97 9.66
C LYS A 27 1.46 21.69 9.75
N LYS A 28 0.84 20.53 9.54
CA LYS A 28 1.48 19.22 9.69
C LYS A 28 2.58 18.97 8.63
N TYR A 29 2.28 19.18 7.36
CA TYR A 29 3.16 18.77 6.25
C TYR A 29 4.08 19.89 5.73
N LEU A 30 3.84 21.16 6.13
CA LEU A 30 4.84 22.22 5.96
C LEU A 30 5.85 22.24 7.11
N SER A 31 5.50 21.71 8.29
CA SER A 31 6.42 21.61 9.43
C SER A 31 7.40 20.45 9.29
N PRO A 32 8.69 20.60 9.66
CA PRO A 32 9.69 19.57 9.42
C PRO A 32 9.33 18.21 10.03
N LEU A 33 9.46 17.15 9.26
CA LEU A 33 9.42 15.77 9.76
C LEU A 33 10.66 15.49 10.63
N LYS A 34 10.46 14.86 11.79
CA LYS A 34 11.53 14.51 12.73
C LYS A 34 11.70 13.00 12.81
N LEU A 35 12.95 12.53 12.71
CA LEU A 35 13.24 11.12 12.99
C LEU A 35 13.02 10.85 14.47
N SER A 36 12.04 10.00 14.78
CA SER A 36 11.68 9.61 16.14
C SER A 36 12.45 8.35 16.56
N LYS A 37 12.56 7.37 15.65
CA LYS A 37 13.16 6.07 15.98
C LYS A 37 13.71 5.31 14.78
N VAL A 38 14.68 4.43 15.03
CA VAL A 38 15.17 3.42 14.10
C VAL A 38 15.00 2.04 14.74
N LEU A 39 14.29 1.15 14.05
CA LEU A 39 14.11 -0.26 14.40
C LEU A 39 14.84 -1.11 13.37
N ARG A 40 15.32 -2.28 13.79
CA ARG A 40 15.88 -3.29 12.87
C ARG A 40 15.12 -4.57 13.06
N LEU A 41 14.63 -5.14 11.96
CA LEU A 41 13.91 -6.42 12.00
C LEU A 41 14.74 -7.50 12.69
N HIS A 42 16.03 -7.57 12.34
CA HIS A 42 17.01 -8.43 12.99
C HIS A 42 17.94 -7.58 13.88
N LYS A 43 17.67 -7.57 15.19
CA LYS A 43 18.40 -6.74 16.18
C LYS A 43 19.89 -7.06 16.30
N VAL A 44 20.32 -8.26 15.90
CA VAL A 44 21.68 -8.79 16.19
C VAL A 44 22.31 -9.62 15.06
N VAL A 45 21.54 -10.11 14.09
CA VAL A 45 22.07 -11.02 13.06
C VAL A 45 22.46 -10.24 11.81
N ASN A 46 23.71 -10.45 11.37
CA ASN A 46 24.35 -9.80 10.20
C ASN A 46 23.75 -10.21 8.84
N SER A 47 22.50 -10.67 8.82
CA SER A 47 21.73 -11.05 7.63
C SER A 47 20.48 -10.17 7.60
N ALA A 48 20.67 -8.92 7.16
CA ALA A 48 19.57 -8.04 6.82
C ALA A 48 18.64 -8.71 5.80
N THR A 49 17.33 -8.59 6.01
CA THR A 49 16.31 -9.07 5.06
C THR A 49 15.44 -7.89 4.68
N THR A 50 15.07 -7.84 3.40
CA THR A 50 14.24 -6.77 2.85
C THR A 50 12.89 -6.69 3.56
N ILE A 51 12.49 -5.50 3.99
CA ILE A 51 11.11 -5.23 4.39
C ILE A 51 10.23 -5.27 3.14
N THR A 52 9.19 -6.10 3.14
CA THR A 52 8.27 -6.24 2.00
C THR A 52 6.98 -5.47 2.17
N LYS A 53 6.50 -5.28 3.40
CA LYS A 53 5.33 -4.46 3.67
C LYS A 53 5.32 -3.95 5.11
N ILE A 54 4.80 -2.74 5.30
CA ILE A 54 4.56 -2.12 6.59
C ILE A 54 3.09 -1.73 6.70
N ALA A 55 2.50 -1.97 7.86
CA ALA A 55 1.22 -1.45 8.27
C ALA A 55 1.34 -0.78 9.64
N ILE A 56 0.70 0.39 9.82
CA ILE A 56 0.67 1.13 11.07
C ILE A 56 -0.77 1.29 11.55
N ASP A 57 -0.99 1.07 12.85
CA ASP A 57 -2.21 1.49 13.52
C ASP A 57 -1.83 2.34 14.74
N GLU A 58 -1.95 3.65 14.54
CA GLU A 58 -1.65 4.63 15.58
C GLU A 58 -2.61 4.55 16.77
N SER A 59 -3.86 4.15 16.55
CA SER A 59 -4.88 4.04 17.60
C SER A 59 -4.61 2.83 18.51
N GLN A 60 -4.14 1.73 17.93
CA GLN A 60 -3.69 0.54 18.65
C GLN A 60 -2.26 0.69 19.18
N GLY A 61 -1.52 1.73 18.74
CA GLY A 61 -0.14 1.98 19.15
C GLY A 61 0.84 0.93 18.62
N ILE A 62 0.56 0.33 17.47
CA ILE A 62 1.36 -0.76 16.91
C ILE A 62 1.83 -0.51 15.48
N LEU A 63 2.89 -1.23 15.15
CA LEU A 63 3.47 -1.35 13.83
C LEU A 63 3.57 -2.84 13.51
N ALA A 64 3.06 -3.25 12.36
CA ALA A 64 3.29 -4.59 11.81
C ALA A 64 4.16 -4.47 10.56
N CYS A 65 5.14 -5.35 10.42
CA CYS A 65 5.95 -5.44 9.23
C CYS A 65 6.17 -6.88 8.81
N SER A 66 6.36 -7.07 7.52
CA SER A 66 6.73 -8.32 6.90
C SER A 66 8.03 -8.19 6.13
N SER A 67 8.71 -9.32 5.93
CA SER A 67 9.98 -9.38 5.23
C SER A 67 10.07 -10.49 4.20
N ARG A 68 11.11 -10.42 3.37
CA ARG A 68 11.36 -11.34 2.26
C ARG A 68 11.66 -12.77 2.71
N ASP A 69 12.14 -12.96 3.92
CA ASP A 69 12.36 -14.28 4.54
C ASP A 69 11.09 -14.88 5.17
N GLY A 70 9.93 -14.24 5.00
CA GLY A 70 8.65 -14.75 5.47
C GLY A 70 8.32 -14.39 6.92
N MET A 71 9.20 -13.65 7.61
CA MET A 71 8.94 -13.16 8.96
C MET A 71 7.87 -12.08 8.95
N VAL A 72 7.03 -12.08 9.98
CA VAL A 72 6.07 -11.03 10.30
C VAL A 72 6.36 -10.61 11.74
N SER A 73 6.61 -9.33 11.99
CA SER A 73 6.88 -8.86 13.34
C SER A 73 6.00 -7.68 13.72
N ILE A 74 5.58 -7.68 14.97
CA ILE A 74 4.66 -6.70 15.54
C ILE A 74 5.42 -5.98 16.64
N TRP A 75 5.42 -4.66 16.58
CA TRP A 75 6.15 -3.78 17.49
C TRP A 75 5.20 -2.80 18.14
N HIS A 76 5.48 -2.47 19.39
CA HIS A 76 4.88 -1.30 20.00
C HIS A 76 5.48 -0.05 19.35
N LEU A 77 4.62 0.79 18.78
CA LEU A 77 5.01 1.86 17.85
C LEU A 77 6.06 2.81 18.44
N LEU A 78 5.85 3.27 19.68
CA LEU A 78 6.71 4.27 20.31
C LEU A 78 7.90 3.64 21.07
N SER A 79 7.62 2.61 21.88
CA SER A 79 8.69 1.96 22.67
C SER A 79 9.60 1.10 21.79
N GLY A 80 9.19 0.75 20.56
CA GLY A 80 9.97 -0.08 19.66
C GLY A 80 10.32 -1.43 20.28
N GLU A 81 9.47 -1.91 21.17
CA GLU A 81 9.57 -3.24 21.75
C GLU A 81 8.81 -4.21 20.87
N VAL A 82 9.42 -5.38 20.63
CA VAL A 82 8.74 -6.47 19.92
C VAL A 82 7.62 -7.00 20.79
N ILE A 83 6.40 -7.01 20.27
CA ILE A 83 5.23 -7.60 20.89
C ILE A 83 5.16 -9.09 20.55
N SER A 84 5.30 -9.42 19.27
CA SER A 84 5.25 -10.79 18.77
C SER A 84 5.92 -10.90 17.40
N SER A 85 6.30 -12.12 17.03
CA SER A 85 6.80 -12.46 15.71
C SER A 85 6.22 -13.79 15.25
N TYR A 86 5.89 -13.85 13.96
CA TYR A 86 5.33 -15.00 13.26
C TYR A 86 6.13 -15.27 11.99
N SER A 87 5.93 -16.44 11.40
CA SER A 87 6.57 -16.77 10.12
C SER A 87 5.62 -17.50 9.19
N HIS A 88 5.80 -17.24 7.90
CA HIS A 88 5.34 -18.10 6.82
C HIS A 88 6.42 -19.15 6.48
N GLU A 89 6.01 -20.21 5.78
CA GLU A 89 6.92 -21.30 5.38
C GLU A 89 7.72 -20.97 4.10
N SER A 90 7.49 -19.79 3.51
CA SER A 90 8.07 -19.36 2.24
C SER A 90 8.34 -17.85 2.23
N HIS A 91 8.92 -17.36 1.15
CA HIS A 91 9.33 -15.98 0.95
C HIS A 91 8.16 -15.00 0.82
N GLY A 92 8.47 -13.73 1.10
CA GLY A 92 7.71 -12.56 0.69
C GLY A 92 6.32 -12.51 1.29
N CYS A 93 6.15 -11.71 2.35
CA CYS A 93 4.86 -11.57 3.01
C CYS A 93 4.23 -10.19 2.77
N SER A 94 2.92 -10.14 2.51
CA SER A 94 2.07 -8.96 2.67
C SER A 94 1.52 -8.94 4.10
N VAL A 95 1.28 -7.75 4.66
CA VAL A 95 0.72 -7.60 6.02
C VAL A 95 -0.28 -6.45 6.08
N VAL A 96 -1.38 -6.67 6.80
CA VAL A 96 -2.38 -5.65 7.15
C VAL A 96 -2.80 -5.83 8.62
N ILE A 97 -3.16 -4.73 9.28
CA ILE A 97 -3.63 -4.74 10.67
C ILE A 97 -5.16 -4.83 10.68
N GLY A 98 -5.69 -5.78 11.43
CA GLY A 98 -7.11 -6.04 11.63
C GLY A 98 -7.72 -5.32 12.83
N GLU A 99 -8.91 -5.75 13.26
CA GLU A 99 -9.52 -5.28 14.51
C GLU A 99 -8.91 -5.95 15.75
N LYS A 100 -8.85 -5.23 16.88
CA LYS A 100 -8.74 -5.81 18.24
C LYS A 100 -7.58 -6.79 18.45
N GLY A 101 -6.40 -6.45 17.96
CA GLY A 101 -5.23 -7.30 18.14
C GLY A 101 -4.94 -8.25 16.98
N ASP A 102 -5.71 -8.18 15.89
CA ASP A 102 -5.50 -9.05 14.74
C ASP A 102 -4.46 -8.50 13.77
N VAL A 103 -3.57 -9.36 13.27
CA VAL A 103 -2.65 -9.09 12.17
C VAL A 103 -2.87 -10.17 11.12
N ILE A 104 -3.07 -9.74 9.88
CA ILE A 104 -3.33 -10.62 8.75
C ILE A 104 -2.10 -10.56 7.86
N SER A 105 -1.52 -11.72 7.59
CA SER A 105 -0.36 -11.86 6.73
C SER A 105 -0.64 -12.87 5.62
N ALA A 106 0.04 -12.72 4.49
CA ALA A 106 0.00 -13.71 3.42
C ALA A 106 1.36 -13.78 2.76
N GLY A 107 1.74 -14.94 2.22
CA GLY A 107 3.02 -15.07 1.54
C GLY A 107 3.02 -16.08 0.40
N SER A 108 4.23 -16.40 -0.08
CA SER A 108 4.42 -17.36 -1.19
C SER A 108 4.29 -18.83 -0.76
N ASP A 109 3.74 -19.08 0.43
CA ASP A 109 3.37 -20.41 0.93
C ASP A 109 1.90 -20.75 0.65
N ASN A 110 1.25 -19.96 -0.22
CA ASN A 110 -0.15 -20.09 -0.63
C ASN A 110 -1.13 -20.03 0.54
N LYS A 111 -0.74 -19.30 1.60
CA LYS A 111 -1.52 -19.17 2.81
C LYS A 111 -1.73 -17.71 3.16
N ILE A 112 -2.94 -17.41 3.62
CA ILE A 112 -3.26 -16.20 4.36
C ILE A 112 -3.47 -16.64 5.82
N LYS A 113 -2.75 -16.02 6.75
CA LYS A 113 -2.80 -16.33 8.19
C LYS A 113 -3.32 -15.13 8.94
N ILE A 114 -4.22 -15.37 9.90
CA ILE A 114 -4.73 -14.36 10.83
C ILE A 114 -4.22 -14.70 12.21
N TRP A 115 -3.45 -13.79 12.78
CA TRP A 115 -2.84 -13.92 14.10
C TRP A 115 -3.50 -12.94 15.05
N ASN A 116 -3.68 -13.33 16.31
CA ASN A 116 -3.95 -12.39 17.37
C ASN A 116 -2.65 -12.14 18.14
N TYR A 117 -2.12 -10.92 18.05
CA TYR A 117 -0.84 -10.58 18.68
C TYR A 117 -0.94 -10.40 20.20
N LEU A 118 -2.14 -10.21 20.74
CA LEU A 118 -2.37 -10.09 22.18
C LEU A 118 -2.36 -11.46 22.85
N SER A 119 -3.03 -12.46 22.26
CA SER A 119 -3.01 -13.85 22.76
C SER A 119 -1.85 -14.68 22.23
N ASN A 120 -1.12 -14.15 21.24
CA ASN A 120 -0.07 -14.83 20.50
C ASN A 120 -0.53 -16.14 19.84
N GLN A 121 -1.71 -16.13 19.21
CA GLN A 121 -2.33 -17.30 18.60
C GLN A 121 -2.60 -17.12 17.11
N LEU A 122 -2.39 -18.20 16.35
CA LEU A 122 -2.93 -18.32 14.99
C LEU A 122 -4.44 -18.56 15.09
N LEU A 123 -5.24 -17.58 14.71
CA LEU A 123 -6.69 -17.67 14.71
C LEU A 123 -7.20 -18.49 13.53
N ARG A 124 -6.67 -18.23 12.32
CA ARG A 124 -7.13 -18.83 11.07
C ARG A 124 -6.03 -18.92 10.02
N THR A 125 -6.18 -19.92 9.16
CA THR A 125 -5.46 -20.02 7.88
C THR A 125 -6.49 -20.15 6.76
N PHE A 126 -6.30 -19.40 5.69
CA PHE A 126 -6.95 -19.63 4.40
C PHE A 126 -5.91 -20.15 3.42
N GLU A 127 -6.22 -21.27 2.76
CA GLU A 127 -5.44 -21.77 1.64
C GLU A 127 -5.86 -21.01 0.37
N THR A 128 -4.88 -20.59 -0.42
CA THR A 128 -5.10 -19.93 -1.71
C THR A 128 -4.60 -20.83 -2.85
N PRO A 129 -5.14 -20.68 -4.07
CA PRO A 129 -4.74 -21.54 -5.18
C PRO A 129 -3.28 -21.34 -5.61
N ASP A 130 -2.68 -20.19 -5.29
CA ASP A 130 -1.29 -19.86 -5.57
C ASP A 130 -0.80 -18.74 -4.62
N ASN A 131 0.38 -18.19 -4.88
CA ASN A 131 1.03 -17.16 -4.07
C ASN A 131 0.18 -15.89 -3.97
N VAL A 132 0.18 -15.30 -2.77
CA VAL A 132 -0.56 -14.07 -2.51
C VAL A 132 0.36 -12.87 -2.73
N GLY A 133 0.10 -12.07 -3.77
CA GLY A 133 0.89 -10.90 -4.10
C GLY A 133 0.60 -9.71 -3.19
N CYS A 134 -0.68 -9.48 -2.87
CA CYS A 134 -1.07 -8.37 -2.02
C CYS A 134 -2.37 -8.65 -1.25
N LEU A 135 -2.54 -7.94 -0.13
CA LEU A 135 -3.72 -7.95 0.72
C LEU A 135 -4.33 -6.55 0.82
N ALA A 136 -5.65 -6.49 0.91
CA ALA A 136 -6.38 -5.29 1.32
C ALA A 136 -7.41 -5.65 2.38
N PHE A 137 -7.42 -4.90 3.48
CA PHE A 137 -8.41 -5.07 4.54
C PHE A 137 -9.25 -3.80 4.68
N ASN A 138 -10.56 -3.97 4.81
CA ASN A 138 -11.47 -2.91 5.18
C ASN A 138 -12.16 -3.25 6.51
N LEU A 139 -11.91 -2.40 7.51
CA LEU A 139 -12.47 -2.53 8.86
C LEU A 139 -14.01 -2.50 8.87
N LYS A 140 -14.59 -1.52 8.18
CA LYS A 140 -16.01 -1.18 8.26
C LYS A 140 -16.91 -2.24 7.63
N ALA A 141 -16.53 -2.75 6.47
CA ALA A 141 -17.19 -3.86 5.79
C ALA A 141 -16.75 -5.23 6.34
N ASN A 142 -15.63 -5.25 7.07
CA ASN A 142 -14.94 -6.45 7.54
C ASN A 142 -14.59 -7.41 6.40
N TYR A 143 -14.08 -6.83 5.31
CA TYR A 143 -13.67 -7.53 4.09
C TYR A 143 -12.15 -7.64 4.04
N LEU A 144 -11.68 -8.82 3.64
CA LEU A 144 -10.30 -9.06 3.24
C LEU A 144 -10.30 -9.44 1.77
N ALA A 145 -9.56 -8.70 0.95
CA ALA A 145 -9.27 -9.07 -0.43
C ALA A 145 -7.81 -9.55 -0.53
N ALA A 146 -7.58 -10.58 -1.34
CA ALA A 146 -6.25 -11.05 -1.70
C ALA A 146 -6.11 -11.20 -3.20
N GLY A 147 -5.02 -10.68 -3.73
CA GLY A 147 -4.61 -10.82 -5.13
C GLY A 147 -3.74 -12.06 -5.20
N ILE A 148 -4.20 -13.06 -5.94
CA ILE A 148 -3.53 -14.36 -6.05
C ILE A 148 -2.79 -14.39 -7.38
N ASN A 149 -1.47 -14.18 -7.29
CA ASN A 149 -0.58 -14.15 -8.45
C ASN A 149 -0.64 -15.51 -9.18
N TYR A 150 -0.45 -15.50 -10.50
CA TYR A 150 -0.49 -16.66 -11.40
C TYR A 150 -1.81 -17.48 -11.44
N SER A 151 -2.74 -17.25 -10.52
CA SER A 151 -4.09 -17.81 -10.51
C SER A 151 -5.11 -16.91 -11.20
N ASN A 152 -4.73 -15.70 -11.56
CA ASN A 152 -5.56 -14.72 -12.25
C ASN A 152 -6.82 -14.33 -11.45
N LYS A 153 -6.71 -14.32 -10.12
CA LYS A 153 -7.86 -14.19 -9.20
C LYS A 153 -7.64 -13.14 -8.13
N VAL A 154 -8.70 -12.39 -7.86
CA VAL A 154 -8.90 -11.71 -6.57
C VAL A 154 -9.97 -12.45 -5.80
N ILE A 155 -9.65 -12.86 -4.58
CA ILE A 155 -10.60 -13.54 -3.69
C ILE A 155 -10.92 -12.60 -2.53
N VAL A 156 -12.21 -12.48 -2.18
CA VAL A 156 -12.67 -11.62 -1.08
C VAL A 156 -13.42 -12.45 -0.04
N TRP A 157 -13.00 -12.33 1.21
CA TRP A 157 -13.64 -12.96 2.37
C TRP A 157 -14.31 -11.92 3.26
N ASN A 158 -15.43 -12.31 3.85
CA ASN A 158 -15.98 -11.62 5.01
C ASN A 158 -15.33 -12.20 6.27
N LEU A 159 -14.56 -11.40 7.01
CA LEU A 159 -13.81 -11.88 8.17
C LEU A 159 -14.66 -12.12 9.42
N LYS A 160 -15.91 -11.62 9.46
CA LYS A 160 -16.85 -11.96 10.56
C LYS A 160 -17.32 -13.41 10.46
N THR A 161 -17.54 -13.87 9.23
CA THR A 161 -18.07 -15.21 8.94
C THR A 161 -16.99 -16.18 8.45
N PHE A 162 -15.83 -15.65 8.07
CA PHE A 162 -14.73 -16.34 7.38
C PHE A 162 -15.18 -17.07 6.11
N LYS A 163 -16.19 -16.54 5.42
CA LYS A 163 -16.68 -17.07 4.16
C LYS A 163 -16.15 -16.23 3.01
N GLN A 164 -15.76 -16.89 1.93
CA GLN A 164 -15.56 -16.24 0.64
C GLN A 164 -16.91 -15.66 0.18
N ILE A 165 -16.92 -14.37 -0.14
CA ILE A 165 -18.12 -13.63 -0.57
C ILE A 165 -18.04 -13.15 -2.01
N ALA A 166 -16.82 -13.10 -2.57
CA ALA A 166 -16.61 -12.71 -3.95
C ALA A 166 -15.33 -13.35 -4.50
N GLU A 167 -15.35 -13.58 -5.82
CA GLU A 167 -14.21 -13.98 -6.63
C GLU A 167 -14.26 -13.16 -7.92
N ILE A 168 -13.13 -12.57 -8.29
CA ILE A 168 -12.96 -11.83 -9.55
C ILE A 168 -11.85 -12.53 -10.32
N SER A 169 -12.15 -12.94 -11.54
CA SER A 169 -11.21 -13.66 -12.40
C SER A 169 -11.14 -12.99 -13.75
N ASP A 170 -9.93 -12.74 -14.24
CA ASP A 170 -9.67 -12.23 -15.59
C ASP A 170 -8.30 -12.72 -16.01
N GLU A 171 -8.19 -13.33 -17.19
CA GLU A 171 -6.96 -13.94 -17.70
C GLU A 171 -5.76 -12.99 -17.83
N ARG A 172 -6.02 -11.67 -17.81
CA ARG A 172 -4.98 -10.63 -17.82
C ARG A 172 -4.36 -10.37 -16.46
N PHE A 173 -4.99 -10.82 -15.37
CA PHE A 173 -4.38 -10.72 -14.04
C PHE A 173 -3.27 -11.75 -13.96
N TRP A 174 -2.00 -11.35 -13.88
CA TRP A 174 -0.90 -12.29 -13.71
C TRP A 174 -0.13 -11.99 -12.42
N GLU A 175 0.15 -10.71 -12.17
CA GLU A 175 0.74 -10.22 -10.93
C GLU A 175 -0.07 -9.04 -10.38
N PHE A 176 -0.37 -9.07 -9.08
CA PHE A 176 -1.09 -8.02 -8.38
C PHE A 176 -0.12 -7.14 -7.59
N GLU A 177 -0.12 -5.85 -7.89
CA GLU A 177 0.75 -4.84 -7.27
C GLU A 177 0.02 -4.14 -6.11
N LEU A 178 -1.28 -3.86 -6.29
CA LEU A 178 -2.10 -3.26 -5.23
C LEU A 178 -3.50 -3.83 -5.23
N LEU A 179 -3.97 -4.05 -4.01
CA LEU A 179 -5.38 -4.05 -3.68
C LEU A 179 -5.64 -2.99 -2.62
N ALA A 180 -6.76 -2.29 -2.74
CA ALA A 180 -7.22 -1.37 -1.72
C ALA A 180 -8.74 -1.24 -1.75
N PHE A 181 -9.35 -1.11 -0.57
CA PHE A 181 -10.74 -0.72 -0.45
C PHE A 181 -10.86 0.78 -0.25
N ASN A 182 -11.99 1.38 -0.66
CA ASN A 182 -12.38 2.66 -0.09
C ASN A 182 -12.86 2.49 1.36
N ASP A 183 -13.00 3.58 2.11
CA ASP A 183 -13.41 3.59 3.52
C ASP A 183 -14.69 2.80 3.83
N THR A 184 -15.64 2.78 2.90
CA THR A 184 -16.90 2.05 3.07
C THR A 184 -16.79 0.55 2.80
N GLY A 185 -15.76 0.12 2.07
CA GLY A 185 -15.60 -1.25 1.57
C GLY A 185 -16.48 -1.59 0.37
N GLU A 186 -17.23 -0.63 -0.16
CA GLU A 186 -18.13 -0.81 -1.33
C GLU A 186 -17.37 -0.79 -2.66
N ARG A 187 -16.11 -0.35 -2.66
CA ARG A 187 -15.25 -0.36 -3.85
C ARG A 187 -13.93 -1.03 -3.55
N LEU A 188 -13.55 -1.95 -4.43
CA LEU A 188 -12.23 -2.55 -4.46
C LEU A 188 -11.48 -2.00 -5.67
N TYR A 189 -10.29 -1.50 -5.42
CA TYR A 189 -9.32 -1.06 -6.42
C TYR A 189 -8.29 -2.16 -6.55
N ALA A 190 -8.01 -2.59 -7.77
CA ALA A 190 -6.82 -3.39 -8.05
C ALA A 190 -5.99 -2.72 -9.12
N ARG A 191 -4.69 -2.85 -8.92
CA ARG A 191 -3.69 -2.67 -9.95
C ARG A 191 -2.97 -3.99 -10.15
N PHE A 192 -2.78 -4.37 -11.39
CA PHE A 192 -2.07 -5.57 -11.79
C PHE A 192 -1.14 -5.23 -12.96
N GLY A 193 -0.22 -6.14 -13.25
CA GLY A 193 0.92 -5.86 -14.12
C GLY A 193 0.55 -5.27 -15.47
N LEU A 194 1.50 -4.53 -16.05
CA LEU A 194 1.33 -3.69 -17.25
C LEU A 194 0.45 -2.45 -17.06
N GLY A 195 0.28 -1.99 -15.81
CA GLY A 195 -0.37 -0.70 -15.54
C GLY A 195 -1.89 -0.70 -15.63
N GLU A 196 -2.52 -1.87 -15.74
CA GLU A 196 -3.98 -1.97 -15.75
C GLU A 196 -4.54 -1.73 -14.33
N ASN A 197 -5.43 -0.74 -14.23
CA ASN A 197 -6.13 -0.39 -13.01
C ASN A 197 -7.62 -0.66 -13.19
N ARG A 198 -8.23 -1.27 -12.18
CA ARG A 198 -9.66 -1.59 -12.19
C ARG A 198 -10.32 -1.30 -10.86
N VAL A 199 -11.60 -0.97 -10.95
CA VAL A 199 -12.45 -0.65 -9.82
C VAL A 199 -13.71 -1.50 -9.92
N TRP A 200 -14.01 -2.24 -8.87
CA TRP A 200 -15.23 -3.05 -8.77
C TRP A 200 -16.10 -2.57 -7.62
N GLU A 201 -17.40 -2.73 -7.81
CA GLU A 201 -18.39 -2.67 -6.74
C GLU A 201 -18.32 -3.95 -5.90
N MET A 202 -18.32 -3.80 -4.59
CA MET A 202 -18.26 -4.90 -3.63
C MET A 202 -19.56 -4.98 -2.81
N PRO A 203 -20.07 -6.19 -2.54
CA PRO A 203 -19.53 -7.50 -2.93
C PRO A 203 -20.00 -8.01 -4.30
N SER A 204 -20.72 -7.19 -5.10
CA SER A 204 -21.36 -7.62 -6.36
C SER A 204 -20.37 -8.02 -7.46
N THR A 205 -19.09 -7.66 -7.30
CA THR A 205 -18.00 -7.82 -8.28
C THR A 205 -18.26 -7.16 -9.64
N LYS A 206 -19.23 -6.23 -9.71
CA LYS A 206 -19.51 -5.49 -10.93
C LYS A 206 -18.34 -4.55 -11.24
N LEU A 207 -17.72 -4.72 -12.41
CA LEU A 207 -16.71 -3.79 -12.89
C LEU A 207 -17.33 -2.41 -13.08
N ILE A 208 -16.86 -1.44 -12.30
CA ILE A 208 -17.24 -0.03 -12.42
C ILE A 208 -16.38 0.63 -13.50
N ARG A 209 -15.07 0.34 -13.48
CA ARG A 209 -14.12 1.00 -14.35
C ARG A 209 -12.86 0.18 -14.59
N ALA A 210 -12.31 0.32 -15.78
CA ALA A 210 -10.95 -0.08 -16.13
C ALA A 210 -10.24 1.09 -16.81
N PHE A 211 -8.98 1.29 -16.51
CA PHE A 211 -8.11 2.25 -17.17
C PHE A 211 -6.66 1.76 -17.07
N CYS A 212 -5.89 1.95 -18.13
CA CYS A 212 -4.47 1.66 -18.12
C CYS A 212 -3.72 2.95 -17.83
N ASP A 213 -2.70 2.90 -16.98
CA ASP A 213 -1.71 3.95 -17.04
C ASP A 213 -0.71 3.69 -18.16
N SER A 214 -0.18 4.79 -18.68
CA SER A 214 0.83 4.73 -19.72
C SER A 214 2.23 4.67 -19.10
N HIS A 215 2.38 4.07 -17.91
CA HIS A 215 3.70 3.98 -17.31
C HIS A 215 4.58 3.03 -18.12
N TYR A 216 5.87 3.36 -18.23
CA TYR A 216 6.85 2.53 -18.90
C TYR A 216 7.87 2.08 -17.86
N GLY A 217 7.86 0.79 -17.53
CA GLY A 217 8.84 0.22 -16.62
C GLY A 217 8.55 -1.24 -16.32
N GLU A 218 9.51 -1.89 -15.67
CA GLU A 218 9.37 -3.28 -15.26
C GLU A 218 8.55 -3.37 -13.98
N TRP A 219 8.66 -2.35 -13.13
CA TRP A 219 8.03 -2.29 -11.83
C TRP A 219 7.10 -1.09 -11.75
N SER A 220 5.98 -1.29 -11.09
CA SER A 220 4.94 -0.29 -10.93
C SER A 220 4.53 -0.20 -9.47
N TYR A 221 4.20 1.01 -9.06
CA TYR A 221 3.96 1.37 -7.67
C TYR A 221 2.67 2.15 -7.58
N CYS A 222 1.89 1.97 -6.51
CA CYS A 222 0.71 2.78 -6.34
C CYS A 222 0.21 2.90 -4.91
N SER A 223 -0.62 3.91 -4.70
CA SER A 223 -1.31 4.19 -3.45
C SER A 223 -2.63 4.87 -3.74
N ILE A 224 -3.64 4.62 -2.91
CA ILE A 224 -4.94 5.26 -3.01
C ILE A 224 -5.24 6.00 -1.70
N ASP A 225 -5.95 7.12 -1.79
CA ASP A 225 -6.48 7.77 -0.59
C ASP A 225 -7.61 6.93 0.04
N ASN A 226 -7.87 7.16 1.32
CA ASN A 226 -8.88 6.40 2.07
C ASN A 226 -10.29 6.49 1.45
N ARG A 227 -10.63 7.64 0.83
CA ARG A 227 -11.93 7.82 0.17
C ARG A 227 -12.03 7.06 -1.15
N GLY A 228 -10.92 6.53 -1.65
CA GLY A 228 -10.82 5.87 -2.94
C GLY A 228 -11.04 6.82 -4.11
N ARG A 229 -10.79 8.12 -3.97
CA ARG A 229 -11.02 9.14 -4.99
C ARG A 229 -9.78 9.40 -5.84
N VAL A 230 -8.61 9.39 -5.23
CA VAL A 230 -7.33 9.68 -5.87
C VAL A 230 -6.46 8.43 -5.80
N LEU A 231 -6.05 7.94 -6.96
CA LEU A 231 -5.04 6.91 -7.10
C LEU A 231 -3.75 7.57 -7.59
N ALA A 232 -2.64 7.34 -6.88
CA ALA A 232 -1.31 7.66 -7.33
C ALA A 232 -0.66 6.41 -7.90
N THR A 233 -0.05 6.54 -9.09
CA THR A 233 0.71 5.49 -9.75
C THR A 233 2.09 6.02 -10.11
N ALA A 234 3.10 5.18 -10.05
CA ALA A 234 4.46 5.47 -10.47
C ALA A 234 5.11 4.19 -11.04
N SER A 235 6.28 4.33 -11.63
CA SER A 235 7.05 3.22 -12.16
C SER A 235 8.55 3.44 -11.94
N ASP A 236 9.34 2.38 -12.02
CA ASP A 236 10.80 2.39 -11.85
C ASP A 236 11.54 3.18 -12.94
N ARG A 237 10.94 3.39 -14.12
CA ARG A 237 11.59 4.13 -15.22
C ARG A 237 10.94 5.46 -15.58
N ASP A 238 9.81 5.78 -14.95
CA ASP A 238 9.14 7.06 -15.12
C ASP A 238 9.41 7.96 -13.91
N ASN A 239 10.04 9.11 -14.14
CA ASN A 239 10.32 10.11 -13.10
C ASN A 239 9.06 10.89 -12.65
N GLU A 240 7.89 10.32 -12.90
CA GLU A 240 6.60 10.95 -12.81
C GLU A 240 5.65 10.07 -11.98
N VAL A 241 4.93 10.71 -11.06
CA VAL A 241 3.77 10.11 -10.40
C VAL A 241 2.52 10.61 -11.10
N TYR A 242 1.72 9.69 -11.63
CA TYR A 242 0.42 10.01 -12.22
C TYR A 242 -0.65 9.95 -11.14
N LEU A 243 -1.48 10.98 -11.09
CA LEU A 243 -2.65 10.99 -10.22
C LEU A 243 -3.92 10.88 -11.05
N TRP A 244 -4.79 9.97 -10.62
CA TRP A 244 -6.00 9.58 -11.31
C TRP A 244 -7.22 9.88 -10.46
N ASP A 245 -8.26 10.45 -11.07
CA ASP A 245 -9.58 10.48 -10.46
C ASP A 245 -10.27 9.15 -10.76
N THR A 246 -10.42 8.33 -9.73
CA THR A 246 -10.95 6.98 -9.89
C THR A 246 -12.42 6.95 -10.32
N ILE A 247 -13.16 8.04 -10.09
CA ILE A 247 -14.55 8.14 -10.52
C ILE A 247 -14.64 8.31 -12.03
N SER A 248 -13.82 9.20 -12.60
CA SER A 248 -13.82 9.46 -14.04
C SER A 248 -12.87 8.56 -14.83
N GLY A 249 -11.86 7.95 -14.19
CA GLY A 249 -10.78 7.20 -14.83
C GLY A 249 -9.76 8.07 -15.54
N LYS A 250 -9.79 9.39 -15.35
CA LYS A 250 -8.91 10.31 -16.06
C LYS A 250 -7.67 10.57 -15.21
N ARG A 251 -6.51 10.60 -15.87
CA ARG A 251 -5.31 11.21 -15.30
C ARG A 251 -5.57 12.70 -15.14
N VAL A 252 -5.59 13.14 -13.89
CA VAL A 252 -5.90 14.53 -13.51
C VAL A 252 -4.64 15.33 -13.20
N GLN A 253 -3.53 14.67 -12.86
CA GLN A 253 -2.28 15.33 -12.53
C GLN A 253 -1.07 14.45 -12.84
N VAL A 254 0.07 15.13 -12.98
CA VAL A 254 1.41 14.54 -13.04
C VAL A 254 2.28 15.37 -12.11
N ILE A 255 3.01 14.69 -11.21
CA ILE A 255 3.99 15.27 -10.28
C ILE A 255 5.34 14.66 -10.57
N GLU A 256 6.36 15.49 -10.72
CA GLU A 256 7.74 15.03 -10.90
C GLU A 256 8.29 14.50 -9.57
N ALA A 257 8.73 13.24 -9.55
CA ALA A 257 9.27 12.58 -8.37
C ALA A 257 10.82 12.68 -8.27
N SER A 258 11.45 13.35 -9.25
CA SER A 258 12.90 13.42 -9.54
C SER A 258 13.56 12.17 -10.08
N PRO A 259 14.70 12.33 -10.79
CA PRO A 259 15.21 11.30 -11.69
C PRO A 259 15.82 10.11 -10.97
N ILE A 260 15.65 8.93 -11.55
CA ILE A 260 16.37 7.74 -11.09
C ILE A 260 16.83 6.85 -12.25
N SER A 261 18.07 6.41 -12.16
CA SER A 261 18.69 5.36 -12.97
C SER A 261 18.17 3.97 -12.56
N ASP A 262 18.03 3.06 -13.52
CA ASP A 262 17.66 1.63 -13.45
C ASP A 262 17.33 1.08 -12.04
N GLY A 263 16.03 1.03 -11.69
CA GLY A 263 15.50 0.52 -10.42
C GLY A 263 15.10 -0.96 -10.41
N GLY A 264 14.87 -1.51 -9.21
CA GLY A 264 14.63 -2.94 -8.95
C GLY A 264 13.21 -3.32 -8.48
N PRO A 265 13.00 -4.61 -8.11
CA PRO A 265 11.70 -5.29 -8.12
C PRO A 265 10.63 -5.06 -7.03
N PHE A 266 10.87 -4.27 -5.98
CA PHE A 266 10.01 -4.31 -4.78
C PHE A 266 9.26 -2.98 -4.50
N ASP A 267 7.94 -3.12 -4.24
CA ASP A 267 6.81 -2.17 -4.18
C ASP A 267 6.74 -1.19 -2.96
N PRO A 268 5.85 -0.17 -2.90
CA PRO A 268 5.82 1.10 -3.63
C PRO A 268 6.54 2.25 -2.88
N ASN A 269 7.28 3.05 -3.63
CA ASN A 269 7.84 4.32 -3.17
C ASN A 269 6.85 5.49 -3.32
N VAL A 270 5.54 5.23 -3.28
CA VAL A 270 4.49 6.26 -3.39
C VAL A 270 3.41 5.97 -2.37
N LEU A 271 2.99 7.01 -1.64
CA LEU A 271 1.98 6.94 -0.60
C LEU A 271 1.16 8.23 -0.58
N LEU A 272 -0.16 8.10 -0.69
CA LEU A 272 -1.09 9.20 -0.43
C LEU A 272 -1.44 9.25 1.05
N ASN A 273 -1.62 10.45 1.59
CA ASN A 273 -2.27 10.59 2.90
C ASN A 273 -3.78 10.28 2.79
N HIS A 274 -4.45 10.16 3.94
CA HIS A 274 -5.85 9.72 4.02
C HIS A 274 -6.82 10.48 3.11
N ASN A 275 -6.62 11.78 2.88
CA ASN A 275 -7.51 12.61 2.08
C ASN A 275 -7.00 12.87 0.64
N GLY A 276 -5.85 12.30 0.27
CA GLY A 276 -5.23 12.46 -1.04
C GLY A 276 -4.67 13.85 -1.33
N SER A 277 -4.54 14.74 -0.33
CA SER A 277 -3.98 16.09 -0.51
C SER A 277 -2.45 16.12 -0.51
N ILE A 278 -1.82 15.09 0.05
CA ILE A 278 -0.37 14.95 0.15
C ILE A 278 0.06 13.66 -0.52
N LEU A 279 1.12 13.76 -1.33
CA LEU A 279 1.85 12.65 -1.90
C LEU A 279 3.21 12.57 -1.21
N ILE A 280 3.54 11.40 -0.69
CA ILE A 280 4.85 11.05 -0.18
C ILE A 280 5.48 10.11 -1.20
N THR A 281 6.66 10.46 -1.68
CA THR A 281 7.46 9.56 -2.51
C THR A 281 8.77 9.23 -1.82
N ALA A 282 9.23 8.01 -2.02
CA ALA A 282 10.60 7.64 -1.74
C ALA A 282 11.37 7.57 -3.08
N THR A 283 12.68 7.79 -3.05
CA THR A 283 13.55 7.65 -4.22
C THR A 283 14.49 6.47 -4.03
N LEU A 284 15.04 5.91 -5.10
CA LEU A 284 16.00 4.79 -5.00
C LEU A 284 17.27 5.17 -4.23
N ASN A 285 17.61 6.47 -4.18
CA ASN A 285 18.72 6.97 -3.36
C ASN A 285 18.36 7.10 -1.87
N GLY A 286 17.24 6.53 -1.44
CA GLY A 286 16.79 6.56 -0.05
C GLY A 286 16.28 7.93 0.41
N ASN A 287 15.90 8.85 -0.50
CA ASN A 287 15.29 10.12 -0.10
C ASN A 287 13.79 9.92 0.13
N ILE A 288 13.20 10.75 1.00
CA ILE A 288 11.75 10.89 1.13
C ILE A 288 11.36 12.30 0.71
N ARG A 289 10.32 12.42 -0.11
CA ARG A 289 9.77 13.68 -0.59
C ARG A 289 8.31 13.79 -0.24
N ILE A 290 7.88 14.99 0.11
CA ILE A 290 6.50 15.29 0.49
C ILE A 290 6.03 16.43 -0.41
N SER A 291 5.00 16.15 -1.21
CA SER A 291 4.47 17.10 -2.20
C SER A 291 2.97 17.31 -2.03
N CYS A 292 2.51 18.52 -2.29
CA CYS A 292 1.08 18.83 -2.35
C CYS A 292 0.49 18.30 -3.66
N THR A 293 -0.53 17.45 -3.59
CA THR A 293 -1.11 16.82 -4.79
C THR A 293 -1.78 17.83 -5.70
N GLN A 294 -2.44 18.85 -5.13
CA GLN A 294 -3.16 19.86 -5.88
C GLN A 294 -2.22 20.88 -6.54
N SER A 295 -1.25 21.43 -5.81
CA SER A 295 -0.34 22.47 -6.33
C SER A 295 0.90 21.93 -7.03
N LYS A 296 1.21 20.63 -6.89
CA LYS A 296 2.49 19.99 -7.32
C LYS A 296 3.73 20.50 -6.60
N GLU A 297 3.54 21.35 -5.60
CA GLU A 297 4.65 21.94 -4.86
C GLU A 297 5.33 20.88 -4.00
N LEU A 298 6.65 20.76 -4.14
CA LEU A 298 7.49 20.03 -3.20
C LEU A 298 7.52 20.81 -1.89
N LEU A 299 6.88 20.25 -0.86
CA LEU A 299 6.81 20.88 0.46
C LEU A 299 8.10 20.62 1.24
N GLN A 300 8.59 19.38 1.19
CA GLN A 300 9.77 18.93 1.92
C GLN A 300 10.51 17.82 1.18
N GLU A 301 11.83 17.77 1.37
CA GLU A 301 12.69 16.67 0.96
C GLU A 301 13.64 16.30 2.10
N PHE A 302 13.81 14.99 2.31
CA PHE A 302 14.67 14.38 3.29
C PHE A 302 15.73 13.57 2.56
N PRO A 303 16.86 14.20 2.17
CA PRO A 303 17.92 13.51 1.47
C PRO A 303 18.62 12.51 2.41
N GLY A 304 18.93 11.31 1.92
CA GLY A 304 19.57 10.27 2.71
C GLY A 304 18.72 9.81 3.90
N ALA A 305 17.39 9.80 3.75
CA ALA A 305 16.49 9.29 4.78
C ALA A 305 16.80 7.82 5.08
N HIS A 306 17.23 7.04 4.09
CA HIS A 306 17.81 5.71 4.22
C HIS A 306 19.12 5.61 3.42
N GLU A 307 20.03 4.72 3.84
CA GLU A 307 21.24 4.38 3.08
C GLU A 307 20.93 3.35 1.98
N ALA A 308 19.96 2.47 2.23
CA ALA A 308 19.43 1.51 1.28
C ALA A 308 18.13 2.02 0.65
N GLU A 309 17.74 1.38 -0.45
CA GLU A 309 16.47 1.62 -1.14
C GLU A 309 15.29 1.37 -0.18
N ILE A 310 14.38 2.34 -0.13
CA ILE A 310 13.12 2.22 0.61
C ILE A 310 12.22 1.27 -0.16
N SER A 311 11.64 0.31 0.55
CA SER A 311 10.84 -0.79 0.01
C SER A 311 9.47 -0.91 0.65
N SER A 312 9.11 0.00 1.55
CA SER A 312 7.74 0.14 2.02
C SER A 312 7.56 1.47 2.75
N LEU A 313 6.41 2.10 2.55
CA LEU A 313 5.96 3.27 3.29
C LEU A 313 4.59 3.01 3.93
N ALA A 314 4.35 3.59 5.12
CA ALA A 314 3.05 3.61 5.76
C ALA A 314 2.85 4.94 6.53
N ILE A 315 1.63 5.47 6.55
CA ILE A 315 1.34 6.77 7.17
C ILE A 315 0.13 6.69 8.10
N SER A 316 0.18 7.45 9.18
CA SER A 316 -0.93 7.76 10.06
C SER A 316 -1.12 9.27 10.22
N ASN A 317 -1.96 9.66 11.17
CA ASN A 317 -2.19 11.07 11.48
C ASN A 317 -0.96 11.77 12.06
N ARG A 318 -0.11 11.08 12.82
CA ARG A 318 1.12 11.68 13.39
C ARG A 318 2.43 11.09 12.89
N TYR A 319 2.41 9.91 12.27
CA TYR A 319 3.63 9.19 11.93
C TYR A 319 3.73 8.86 10.45
N LEU A 320 4.95 8.92 9.93
CA LEU A 320 5.36 8.23 8.71
C LEU A 320 6.29 7.09 9.14
N VAL A 321 6.16 5.94 8.50
CA VAL A 321 7.05 4.80 8.69
C VAL A 321 7.62 4.38 7.35
N SER A 322 8.92 4.19 7.29
CA SER A 322 9.62 3.70 6.10
C SER A 322 10.45 2.47 6.43
N GLY A 323 10.43 1.47 5.54
CA GLY A 323 11.24 0.26 5.60
C GLY A 323 12.16 0.18 4.39
N ASP A 324 13.32 -0.43 4.53
CA ASP A 324 14.30 -0.56 3.44
C ASP A 324 14.74 -2.01 3.16
N HIS A 325 15.52 -2.16 2.08
CA HIS A 325 16.12 -3.43 1.66
C HIS A 325 17.09 -4.03 2.69
N ASP A 326 17.61 -3.23 3.61
CA ASP A 326 18.52 -3.66 4.68
C ASP A 326 17.78 -4.02 5.99
N GLY A 327 16.45 -4.07 5.97
CA GLY A 327 15.65 -4.45 7.13
C GLY A 327 15.59 -3.38 8.22
N ASN A 328 16.00 -2.14 7.92
CA ASN A 328 15.78 -1.00 8.81
C ASN A 328 14.38 -0.46 8.62
N ILE A 329 13.75 -0.12 9.74
CA ILE A 329 12.47 0.57 9.77
C ILE A 329 12.68 1.88 10.51
N LYS A 330 12.36 3.01 9.88
CA LYS A 330 12.45 4.34 10.49
C LYS A 330 11.06 4.87 10.78
N LEU A 331 10.86 5.31 12.01
CA LEU A 331 9.66 6.00 12.47
C LEU A 331 9.93 7.50 12.49
N TRP A 332 9.11 8.22 11.76
CA TRP A 332 9.18 9.67 11.63
C TRP A 332 7.91 10.29 12.21
N GLU A 333 8.06 11.40 12.89
CA GLU A 333 6.97 12.16 13.49
C GLU A 333 6.80 13.49 12.77
N PHE A 334 5.57 13.81 12.36
CA PHE A 334 5.26 15.14 11.85
C PHE A 334 5.29 16.13 13.02
N SER A 335 6.09 17.20 12.89
CA SER A 335 6.05 18.28 13.88
C SER A 335 4.70 18.97 13.79
N VAL A 336 3.92 18.95 14.87
CA VAL A 336 2.62 19.65 14.95
C VAL A 336 2.79 21.02 15.56
#